data_AF-A0A7V4EHP4-F1
#
_entry.id   AF-A0A7V4EHP4-F1
#
_cell.length_a   1.000
_cell.length_b   1.000
_cell.length_c   1.000
_cell.angle_alpha   90.00
_cell.angle_beta   90.00
_cell.angle_gamma   90.00
#
_symmetry.space_group_name_H-M   'P 1'
#
loop_
_entity.id
_entity.type
_entity.pdbx_description
1 polymer ?
#
loop_
_entity_poly.entity_id
_entity_poly.type
_entity_poly.pdbx_seq_one_letter_code
_entity_poly.pdbx_strand_id
1 'polypeptide(L)'
;MPEDLISIKGTRDGVAVSIGDGAWADLMDSLTARLQATAGFFKGARVLLDVGARAATASDLAEAAHRLAQHEMTLVSIISTNAETQVAAREVGLGLVVPQPAHSNGQATPLVLPFVEGILLRRTLRSGQVARHEGHVAVIGDVNGIRRFDGTILDPRATKELPMPDLNDVEYYKQISRNYLDTKRKFRDNSNNPYYNEPAFIEVFNPSTNKYERITSQGVFEGSVALIGTTAKPIRIHGPVTVTGDIVIKGVFTGQGTLYAGRNVHIVGNVQYAQGPNFSGNDLELIDKANEKKDLLALCARGSIIMGNTKTMSSTTLSYMTPPFTKGRYDDFGNWIPPYNAKEIDEYGVMRYKSLLGDNYINSISENVNVINAILYTNFLGGGEIGGGSQGVTFNGSIICRDEAMVTRSLPMYLNYDTRVKWRIQEGEPLVDINLPFSPMARTRAWREI
;
A
#
# COMPACT_ATOMS: atom_id res chain seq x y z
N MET A 1 -0.51 -2.98 41.53
CA MET A 1 -1.94 -3.04 41.15
C MET A 1 -2.06 -4.18 40.16
N PRO A 2 -2.99 -5.13 40.31
CA PRO A 2 -3.16 -6.14 39.26
C PRO A 2 -3.54 -5.40 37.97
N GLU A 3 -2.82 -5.67 36.89
CA GLU A 3 -3.14 -5.12 35.58
C GLU A 3 -4.58 -5.49 35.23
N ASP A 4 -5.34 -4.51 34.76
CA ASP A 4 -6.73 -4.69 34.37
C ASP A 4 -6.77 -5.64 33.17
N LEU A 5 -7.09 -6.92 33.41
CA LEU A 5 -7.09 -7.98 32.40
C LEU A 5 -8.08 -7.73 31.25
N ILE A 6 -8.95 -6.73 31.37
CA ILE A 6 -9.92 -6.34 30.34
C ILE A 6 -9.98 -4.81 30.25
N SER A 7 -9.69 -4.27 29.08
CA SER A 7 -9.81 -2.83 28.80
C SER A 7 -10.95 -2.57 27.81
N ILE A 8 -11.81 -1.60 28.10
CA ILE A 8 -12.89 -1.17 27.20
C ILE A 8 -12.66 0.31 26.89
N LYS A 9 -12.44 0.63 25.61
CA LYS A 9 -12.21 2.00 25.13
C LYS A 9 -13.24 2.38 24.09
N GLY A 10 -13.90 3.51 24.29
CA GLY A 10 -14.72 4.14 23.26
C GLY A 10 -13.83 4.74 22.16
N THR A 11 -14.20 4.54 20.91
CA THR A 11 -13.54 5.11 19.73
C THR A 11 -14.55 5.89 18.90
N ARG A 12 -14.09 6.69 17.94
CA ARG A 12 -14.97 7.46 17.05
C ARG A 12 -15.91 6.56 16.22
N ASP A 13 -15.51 5.31 15.99
CA ASP A 13 -16.18 4.38 15.06
C ASP A 13 -16.72 3.10 15.75
N GLY A 14 -16.66 3.01 17.08
CA GLY A 14 -17.11 1.83 17.83
C GLY A 14 -16.44 1.67 19.20
N VAL A 15 -16.36 0.44 19.69
CA VAL A 15 -15.76 0.08 20.98
C VAL A 15 -14.61 -0.89 20.75
N ALA A 16 -13.42 -0.53 21.26
CA ALA A 16 -12.28 -1.43 21.30
C ALA A 16 -12.26 -2.13 22.66
N VAL A 17 -12.28 -3.47 22.65
CA VAL A 17 -12.17 -4.31 23.85
C VAL A 17 -10.87 -5.08 23.75
N SER A 18 -10.00 -4.93 24.75
CA SER A 18 -8.75 -5.70 24.84
C SER A 18 -8.87 -6.72 25.96
N ILE A 19 -8.52 -7.97 25.65
CA ILE A 19 -8.48 -9.10 26.58
C ILE A 19 -7.01 -9.46 26.84
N GLY A 20 -6.58 -9.33 28.08
CA GLY A 20 -5.26 -9.73 28.57
C GLY A 20 -5.16 -11.22 28.86
N ASP A 21 -4.18 -11.63 29.66
CA ASP A 21 -3.92 -13.05 29.96
C ASP A 21 -4.91 -13.65 30.97
N GLY A 22 -5.18 -14.96 30.88
CA GLY A 22 -6.07 -15.68 31.80
C GLY A 22 -7.02 -16.67 31.11
N ALA A 23 -7.78 -17.46 31.88
CA ALA A 23 -8.75 -18.40 31.33
C ALA A 23 -9.89 -17.66 30.61
N TRP A 24 -10.27 -18.14 29.42
CA TRP A 24 -11.27 -17.47 28.58
C TRP A 24 -12.62 -17.27 29.29
N ALA A 25 -13.09 -18.29 30.00
CA ALA A 25 -14.33 -18.24 30.77
C ALA A 25 -14.34 -17.11 31.80
N ASP A 26 -13.28 -17.02 32.62
CA ASP A 26 -13.17 -15.99 33.67
C ASP A 26 -13.12 -14.57 33.06
N LEU A 27 -12.53 -14.43 31.88
CA LEU A 27 -12.45 -13.16 31.16
C LEU A 27 -13.79 -12.78 30.51
N MET A 28 -14.54 -13.75 29.97
CA MET A 28 -15.89 -13.50 29.46
C MET A 28 -16.87 -13.10 30.57
N ASP A 29 -16.78 -13.75 31.74
CA ASP A 29 -17.58 -13.39 32.91
C ASP A 29 -17.22 -11.99 33.41
N SER A 30 -15.92 -11.67 33.47
CA SER A 30 -15.44 -10.35 33.85
C SER A 30 -15.85 -9.26 32.86
N LEU A 31 -15.80 -9.54 31.54
CA LEU A 31 -16.29 -8.63 30.49
C LEU A 31 -17.78 -8.37 30.66
N THR A 32 -18.57 -9.43 30.86
CA THR A 32 -20.02 -9.35 31.06
C THR A 32 -20.36 -8.51 32.29
N ALA A 33 -19.67 -8.71 33.41
CA ALA A 33 -19.86 -7.92 34.63
C ALA A 33 -19.53 -6.43 34.41
N ARG A 34 -18.46 -6.12 33.67
CA ARG A 34 -18.10 -4.73 33.31
C ARG A 34 -19.14 -4.08 32.40
N LEU A 35 -19.65 -4.80 31.40
CA LEU A 35 -20.70 -4.30 30.50
C LEU A 35 -22.01 -4.04 31.24
N GLN A 36 -22.37 -4.89 32.21
CA GLN A 36 -23.53 -4.69 33.09
C GLN A 36 -23.38 -3.46 34.00
N ALA A 37 -22.18 -3.24 34.55
CA ALA A 37 -21.91 -2.08 35.41
C ALA A 37 -21.96 -0.74 34.64
N THR A 38 -21.78 -0.76 33.32
CA THR A 38 -21.74 0.44 32.45
C THR A 38 -23.04 0.65 31.67
N ALA A 39 -24.15 0.09 32.17
CA ALA A 39 -25.42 -0.09 31.45
C ALA A 39 -25.90 1.17 30.70
N GLY A 40 -25.99 1.04 29.37
CA GLY A 40 -26.60 2.02 28.46
C GLY A 40 -25.63 2.78 27.55
N PHE A 41 -24.33 2.82 27.86
CA PHE A 41 -23.37 3.61 27.08
C PHE A 41 -22.94 2.95 25.76
N PHE A 42 -22.94 1.61 25.69
CA PHE A 42 -22.42 0.85 24.55
C PHE A 42 -23.49 0.14 23.70
N LYS A 43 -24.78 0.49 23.86
CA LYS A 43 -25.85 -0.13 23.07
C LYS A 43 -25.69 0.22 21.58
N GLY A 44 -25.85 -0.79 20.71
CA GLY A 44 -25.64 -0.66 19.27
C GLY A 44 -24.17 -0.55 18.85
N ALA A 45 -23.23 -0.67 19.80
CA ALA A 45 -21.82 -0.52 19.49
C ALA A 45 -21.28 -1.67 18.64
N ARG A 46 -20.42 -1.30 17.69
CA ARG A 46 -19.60 -2.22 16.91
C ARG A 46 -18.32 -2.46 17.66
N VAL A 47 -18.00 -3.73 17.91
CA VAL A 47 -16.90 -4.13 18.78
C VAL A 47 -15.76 -4.68 17.94
N LEU A 48 -14.57 -4.18 18.23
CA LEU A 48 -13.32 -4.76 17.82
C LEU A 48 -12.65 -5.38 19.04
N LEU A 49 -12.39 -6.68 18.97
CA LEU A 49 -11.90 -7.46 20.09
C LEU A 49 -10.43 -7.82 19.89
N ASP A 50 -9.56 -7.24 20.70
CA ASP A 50 -8.13 -7.56 20.73
C ASP A 50 -7.84 -8.68 21.72
N VAL A 51 -7.40 -9.80 21.17
CA VAL A 51 -6.97 -10.99 21.90
C VAL A 51 -5.46 -11.22 21.78
N GLY A 52 -4.73 -10.33 21.11
CA GLY A 52 -3.27 -10.40 20.97
C GLY A 52 -2.78 -11.76 20.48
N ALA A 53 -1.81 -12.34 21.21
CA ALA A 53 -1.18 -13.63 20.89
C ALA A 53 -1.94 -14.85 21.45
N ARG A 54 -3.09 -14.65 22.10
CA ARG A 54 -3.91 -15.72 22.67
C ARG A 54 -4.40 -16.67 21.58
N ALA A 55 -4.29 -17.98 21.82
CA ALA A 55 -4.99 -19.00 21.06
C ALA A 55 -6.47 -19.03 21.50
N ALA A 56 -7.38 -18.73 20.59
CA ALA A 56 -8.81 -18.78 20.80
C ALA A 56 -9.44 -19.63 19.69
N THR A 57 -10.31 -20.55 20.08
CA THR A 57 -11.00 -21.46 19.15
C THR A 57 -12.22 -20.77 18.52
N ALA A 58 -12.78 -21.39 17.47
CA ALA A 58 -14.02 -20.90 16.87
C ALA A 58 -15.18 -20.86 17.88
N SER A 59 -15.21 -21.83 18.81
CA SER A 59 -16.20 -21.86 19.90
C SER A 59 -16.03 -20.68 20.86
N ASP A 60 -14.79 -20.34 21.21
CA ASP A 60 -14.48 -19.22 22.11
C ASP A 60 -14.94 -17.88 21.50
N LEU A 61 -14.63 -17.66 20.21
CA LEU A 61 -15.00 -16.44 19.49
C LEU A 61 -16.52 -16.34 19.25
N ALA A 62 -17.18 -17.46 18.97
CA ALA A 62 -18.63 -17.53 18.87
C ALA A 62 -19.31 -17.22 20.21
N GLU A 63 -18.74 -17.70 21.33
CA GLU A 63 -19.22 -17.37 22.67
C GLU A 63 -19.08 -15.86 22.94
N ALA A 64 -17.91 -15.26 22.67
CA ALA A 64 -17.71 -13.83 22.84
C ALA A 64 -18.69 -12.99 22.02
N ALA A 65 -18.91 -13.37 20.75
CA ALA A 65 -19.91 -12.73 19.90
C ALA A 65 -21.32 -12.83 20.50
N HIS A 66 -21.69 -14.00 21.02
CA HIS A 66 -22.99 -14.23 21.65
C HIS A 66 -23.18 -13.39 22.92
N ARG A 67 -22.17 -13.32 23.80
CA ARG A 67 -22.20 -12.51 25.03
C ARG A 67 -22.32 -11.02 24.72
N LEU A 68 -21.60 -10.52 23.72
CA LEU A 68 -21.72 -9.13 23.27
C LEU A 68 -23.10 -8.84 22.68
N ALA A 69 -23.66 -9.76 21.89
CA ALA A 69 -24.99 -9.61 21.33
C ALA A 69 -26.10 -9.52 22.39
N GLN A 70 -25.96 -10.21 23.52
CA GLN A 70 -26.87 -10.09 24.67
C GLN A 70 -26.90 -8.67 25.28
N HIS A 71 -25.86 -7.88 25.01
CA HIS A 71 -25.74 -6.47 25.43
C HIS A 71 -26.00 -5.48 24.28
N GLU A 72 -26.65 -5.91 23.20
CA GLU A 72 -26.91 -5.10 21.99
C GLU A 72 -25.62 -4.60 21.31
N MET A 73 -24.51 -5.32 21.48
CA MET A 73 -23.23 -5.02 20.83
C MET A 73 -22.95 -6.04 19.73
N THR A 74 -22.32 -5.61 18.63
CA THR A 74 -21.99 -6.50 17.50
C THR A 74 -20.48 -6.68 17.41
N LEU A 75 -19.99 -7.91 17.58
CA LEU A 75 -18.59 -8.23 17.32
C LEU A 75 -18.33 -8.25 15.82
N VAL A 76 -17.51 -7.32 15.33
CA VAL A 76 -17.26 -7.15 13.89
C VAL A 76 -15.91 -7.75 13.50
N SER A 77 -14.88 -7.49 14.29
CA SER A 77 -13.50 -7.87 13.96
C SER A 77 -12.71 -8.34 15.17
N ILE A 78 -11.83 -9.30 14.94
CA ILE A 78 -10.82 -9.77 15.91
C ILE A 78 -9.47 -9.16 15.57
N ILE A 79 -8.80 -8.61 16.58
CA ILE A 79 -7.38 -8.28 16.54
C ILE A 79 -6.57 -9.46 17.12
N SER A 80 -5.73 -10.12 16.32
CA SER A 80 -4.87 -11.22 16.81
C SER A 80 -3.58 -11.43 16.01
N THR A 81 -2.49 -11.71 16.72
CA THR A 81 -1.21 -12.17 16.15
C THR A 81 -1.08 -13.70 16.11
N ASN A 82 -2.05 -14.45 16.63
CA ASN A 82 -2.03 -15.91 16.70
C ASN A 82 -2.69 -16.56 15.46
N ALA A 83 -1.96 -17.41 14.73
CA ALA A 83 -2.44 -18.01 13.49
C ALA A 83 -3.67 -18.91 13.66
N GLU A 84 -3.79 -19.64 14.78
CA GLU A 84 -4.94 -20.52 15.05
C GLU A 84 -6.21 -19.68 15.30
N THR A 85 -6.06 -18.59 16.05
CA THR A 85 -7.14 -17.62 16.30
C THR A 85 -7.58 -16.92 15.02
N GLN A 86 -6.65 -16.62 14.12
CA GLN A 86 -6.96 -16.03 12.81
C GLN A 86 -7.79 -16.98 11.93
N VAL A 87 -7.50 -18.29 11.98
CA VAL A 87 -8.29 -19.32 11.29
C VAL A 87 -9.68 -19.42 11.92
N ALA A 88 -9.74 -19.54 13.25
CA ALA A 88 -11.00 -19.59 14.00
C ALA A 88 -11.91 -18.37 13.72
N ALA A 89 -11.35 -17.16 13.67
CA ALA A 89 -12.11 -15.94 13.37
C ALA A 89 -12.75 -15.99 11.97
N ARG A 90 -12.04 -16.56 10.98
CA ARG A 90 -12.55 -16.73 9.61
C ARG A 90 -13.66 -17.78 9.54
N GLU A 91 -13.54 -18.88 10.30
CA GLU A 91 -14.56 -19.93 10.38
C GLU A 91 -15.89 -19.40 10.93
N VAL A 92 -15.83 -18.48 11.89
CA VAL A 92 -17.01 -17.84 12.50
C VAL A 92 -17.53 -16.65 11.65
N GLY A 93 -16.82 -16.29 10.57
CA GLY A 93 -17.22 -15.20 9.67
C GLY A 93 -16.91 -13.80 10.18
N LEU A 94 -16.01 -13.65 11.17
CA LEU A 94 -15.59 -12.37 11.72
C LEU A 94 -14.54 -11.69 10.83
N GLY A 95 -14.52 -10.35 10.84
CA GLY A 95 -13.41 -9.57 10.30
C GLY A 95 -12.12 -9.88 11.06
N LEU A 96 -10.97 -9.75 10.39
CA LEU A 96 -9.67 -10.02 10.99
C LEU A 96 -8.74 -8.84 10.76
N VAL A 97 -8.26 -8.26 11.85
CA VAL A 97 -7.24 -7.23 11.87
C VAL A 97 -6.01 -7.87 12.50
N VAL A 98 -4.93 -8.03 11.75
CA VAL A 98 -3.69 -8.55 12.33
C VAL A 98 -2.92 -7.35 12.88
N PRO A 99 -2.62 -7.26 14.20
CA PRO A 99 -1.71 -6.26 14.72
C PRO A 99 -0.46 -6.29 13.88
N GLN A 100 -0.18 -5.18 13.21
CA GLN A 100 1.10 -4.99 12.62
C GLN A 100 2.08 -4.87 13.78
N PRO A 101 3.08 -5.76 13.92
CA PRO A 101 4.07 -5.59 14.98
C PRO A 101 4.69 -4.21 14.83
N ALA A 102 4.69 -3.44 15.91
CA ALA A 102 5.63 -2.32 16.02
C ALA A 102 7.02 -2.90 15.75
N HIS A 103 7.79 -2.24 14.87
CA HIS A 103 9.12 -2.65 14.46
C HIS A 103 9.92 -3.15 15.67
N SER A 104 10.09 -4.46 15.77
CA SER A 104 10.99 -5.05 16.74
C SER A 104 12.40 -4.79 16.24
N ASN A 105 13.07 -3.82 16.88
CA ASN A 105 14.51 -3.63 16.72
C ASN A 105 15.24 -4.97 16.99
N GLY A 106 15.69 -5.62 15.93
CA GLY A 106 16.62 -6.73 16.00
C GLY A 106 16.00 -8.12 16.20
N GLN A 107 16.52 -9.04 15.39
CA GLN A 107 16.28 -10.49 15.33
C GLN A 107 14.99 -10.90 14.59
N ALA A 108 15.16 -11.12 13.29
CA ALA A 108 14.19 -11.78 12.44
C ALA A 108 14.02 -13.25 12.87
N THR A 109 12.86 -13.57 13.44
CA THR A 109 12.35 -14.94 13.46
C THR A 109 11.65 -15.17 12.11
N PRO A 110 12.00 -16.20 11.31
CA PRO A 110 11.38 -16.42 10.01
C PRO A 110 9.88 -16.65 10.15
N LEU A 111 9.06 -15.79 9.55
CA LEU A 111 7.62 -15.99 9.44
C LEU A 111 7.38 -17.19 8.50
N VAL A 112 6.91 -18.32 9.02
CA VAL A 112 6.50 -19.47 8.18
C VAL A 112 5.11 -19.17 7.63
N LEU A 113 5.04 -18.69 6.39
CA LEU A 113 3.77 -18.51 5.68
C LEU A 113 3.20 -19.87 5.23
N PRO A 114 1.89 -20.12 5.38
CA PRO A 114 1.26 -21.37 4.95
C PRO A 114 1.35 -21.53 3.42
N PHE A 115 1.66 -22.74 2.96
CA PHE A 115 1.73 -23.10 1.54
C PHE A 115 0.34 -23.22 0.94
N VAL A 116 0.16 -22.76 -0.31
CA VAL A 116 -1.09 -23.01 -1.06
C VAL A 116 -0.75 -23.39 -2.49
N GLU A 117 -1.29 -24.52 -2.97
CA GLU A 117 -1.14 -24.95 -4.37
C GLU A 117 -1.85 -23.95 -5.31
N GLY A 118 -1.50 -23.93 -6.60
CA GLY A 118 -2.11 -23.05 -7.58
C GLY A 118 -2.26 -23.70 -8.95
N ILE A 119 -3.16 -23.17 -9.76
CA ILE A 119 -3.37 -23.58 -11.16
C ILE A 119 -2.80 -22.51 -12.12
N LEU A 120 -2.15 -22.98 -13.18
CA LEU A 120 -1.74 -22.16 -14.32
C LEU A 120 -2.55 -22.56 -15.55
N LEU A 121 -3.29 -21.62 -16.14
CA LEU A 121 -4.09 -21.83 -17.34
C LEU A 121 -3.43 -21.17 -18.54
N ARG A 122 -2.93 -21.95 -19.49
CA ARG A 122 -2.39 -21.44 -20.77
C ARG A 122 -3.46 -21.44 -21.86
N ARG A 123 -4.55 -20.70 -21.63
CA ARG A 123 -5.68 -20.58 -22.56
C ARG A 123 -6.48 -19.32 -22.28
N THR A 124 -7.21 -18.84 -23.29
CA THR A 124 -8.26 -17.84 -23.08
C THR A 124 -9.36 -18.40 -22.18
N LEU A 125 -9.64 -17.72 -21.07
CA LEU A 125 -10.85 -17.89 -20.27
C LEU A 125 -11.99 -17.14 -20.95
N ARG A 126 -12.92 -17.88 -21.56
CA ARG A 126 -14.07 -17.32 -22.27
C ARG A 126 -15.21 -16.98 -21.31
N SER A 127 -16.10 -16.10 -21.73
CA SER A 127 -17.34 -15.78 -21.02
C SER A 127 -18.09 -17.07 -20.66
N GLY A 128 -18.40 -17.26 -19.37
CA GLY A 128 -19.04 -18.47 -18.83
C GLY A 128 -18.08 -19.56 -18.33
N GLN A 129 -16.77 -19.44 -18.60
CA GLN A 129 -15.77 -20.34 -18.00
C GLN A 129 -15.29 -19.78 -16.66
N VAL A 130 -15.23 -20.65 -15.67
CA VAL A 130 -14.79 -20.30 -14.31
C VAL A 130 -13.58 -21.13 -13.95
N ALA A 131 -12.48 -20.47 -13.57
CA ALA A 131 -11.31 -21.09 -12.97
C ALA A 131 -11.33 -20.82 -11.47
N ARG A 132 -11.31 -21.88 -10.65
CA ARG A 132 -11.28 -21.77 -9.19
C ARG A 132 -10.20 -22.67 -8.63
N HIS A 133 -9.47 -22.15 -7.66
CA HIS A 133 -8.49 -22.88 -6.89
C HIS A 133 -8.47 -22.32 -5.47
N GLU A 134 -8.19 -23.17 -4.48
CA GLU A 134 -8.10 -22.72 -3.07
C GLU A 134 -6.84 -21.87 -2.80
N GLY A 135 -5.87 -21.91 -3.72
CA GLY A 135 -4.74 -20.99 -3.77
C GLY A 135 -4.65 -20.20 -5.06
N HIS A 136 -3.47 -20.18 -5.70
CA HIS A 136 -3.22 -19.25 -6.81
C HIS A 136 -3.90 -19.67 -8.11
N VAL A 137 -4.40 -18.72 -8.88
CA VAL A 137 -4.83 -18.93 -10.28
C VAL A 137 -4.04 -17.98 -11.15
N ALA A 138 -3.18 -18.50 -12.03
CA ALA A 138 -2.45 -17.72 -13.03
C ALA A 138 -2.99 -18.07 -14.43
N VAL A 139 -3.19 -17.08 -15.29
CA VAL A 139 -3.70 -17.28 -16.65
C VAL A 139 -2.74 -16.64 -17.64
N ILE A 140 -2.30 -17.42 -18.62
CA ILE A 140 -1.53 -16.97 -19.78
C ILE A 140 -2.46 -17.12 -20.98
N GLY A 141 -3.21 -16.06 -21.27
CA GLY A 141 -4.27 -16.00 -22.28
C GLY A 141 -5.27 -14.90 -21.93
N ASP A 142 -6.26 -14.64 -22.78
CA ASP A 142 -7.25 -13.60 -22.49
C ASP A 142 -8.20 -14.02 -21.37
N VAL A 143 -8.61 -13.08 -20.51
CA VAL A 143 -9.70 -13.29 -19.56
C VAL A 143 -10.88 -12.44 -19.99
N ASN A 144 -11.84 -13.07 -20.67
CA ASN A 144 -13.08 -12.40 -21.05
C ASN A 144 -13.91 -12.18 -19.79
N GLY A 145 -14.05 -10.91 -19.40
CA GLY A 145 -14.45 -10.47 -18.06
C GLY A 145 -15.81 -10.96 -17.56
N ILE A 146 -16.07 -10.66 -16.29
CA ILE A 146 -17.26 -11.03 -15.50
C ILE A 146 -18.56 -10.32 -15.92
N ARG A 147 -18.49 -9.42 -16.91
CA ARG A 147 -19.65 -8.72 -17.47
C ARG A 147 -19.57 -8.70 -18.99
N ARG A 148 -20.72 -8.90 -19.63
CA ARG A 148 -20.88 -8.61 -21.06
C ARG A 148 -20.95 -7.10 -21.29
N PHE A 149 -20.65 -6.65 -22.51
CA PHE A 149 -20.82 -5.26 -22.93
C PHE A 149 -22.27 -4.77 -22.76
N ASP A 150 -23.25 -5.69 -22.80
CA ASP A 150 -24.67 -5.44 -22.53
C ASP A 150 -25.03 -5.25 -21.04
N GLY A 151 -24.06 -5.35 -20.13
CA GLY A 151 -24.25 -5.15 -18.68
C GLY A 151 -24.59 -6.43 -17.89
N THR A 152 -24.76 -7.59 -18.53
CA THR A 152 -25.07 -8.85 -17.84
C THR A 152 -23.91 -9.30 -16.96
N ILE A 153 -24.17 -9.56 -15.66
CA ILE A 153 -23.19 -10.07 -14.69
C ILE A 153 -23.10 -11.60 -14.79
N LEU A 154 -21.88 -12.12 -14.99
CA LEU A 154 -21.58 -13.54 -15.20
C LEU A 154 -21.14 -14.27 -13.92
N ASP A 155 -20.61 -13.55 -12.93
CA ASP A 155 -20.39 -14.06 -11.57
C ASP A 155 -20.98 -13.05 -10.57
N PRO A 156 -22.07 -13.39 -9.86
CA PRO A 156 -22.74 -12.50 -8.91
C PRO A 156 -22.06 -12.46 -7.53
N ARG A 157 -21.01 -13.25 -7.29
CA ARG A 157 -20.33 -13.28 -5.99
C ARG A 157 -19.32 -12.14 -5.89
N ALA A 158 -19.41 -11.34 -4.83
CA ALA A 158 -18.44 -10.30 -4.57
C ALA A 158 -17.05 -10.92 -4.33
N THR A 159 -16.06 -10.50 -5.10
CA THR A 159 -14.65 -10.74 -4.76
C THR A 159 -14.34 -10.04 -3.45
N LYS A 160 -13.72 -10.73 -2.49
CA LYS A 160 -13.26 -10.11 -1.24
C LYS A 160 -12.09 -9.18 -1.56
N GLU A 161 -12.19 -7.91 -1.18
CA GLU A 161 -11.10 -6.95 -1.34
C GLU A 161 -9.90 -7.37 -0.48
N LEU A 162 -8.69 -7.16 -0.99
CA LEU A 162 -7.47 -7.33 -0.22
C LEU A 162 -7.28 -6.09 0.65
N PRO A 163 -7.01 -6.24 1.96
CA PRO A 163 -6.67 -5.11 2.81
C PRO A 163 -5.37 -4.48 2.28
N MET A 164 -5.41 -3.17 2.05
CA MET A 164 -4.30 -2.38 1.56
C MET A 164 -3.83 -1.46 2.69
N PRO A 165 -2.51 -1.34 2.97
CA PRO A 165 -1.97 -0.38 3.95
C PRO A 165 -2.61 1.00 3.81
N ASP A 166 -3.23 1.52 4.86
CA ASP A 166 -3.88 2.82 4.79
C ASP A 166 -2.86 3.94 5.02
N LEU A 167 -2.68 4.80 4.01
CA LEU A 167 -1.82 5.97 4.11
C LEU A 167 -2.48 7.17 4.82
N ASN A 168 -3.67 7.02 5.41
CA ASN A 168 -4.39 8.11 6.07
C ASN A 168 -3.70 8.70 7.30
N ASP A 169 -2.89 7.92 8.03
CA ASP A 169 -2.16 8.40 9.21
C ASP A 169 -0.81 9.02 8.80
N VAL A 170 -0.84 10.30 8.44
CA VAL A 170 0.38 11.06 8.09
C VAL A 170 1.36 11.14 9.26
N GLU A 171 0.90 11.13 10.52
CA GLU A 171 1.79 11.23 11.68
C GLU A 171 2.60 9.95 11.88
N TYR A 172 2.01 8.78 11.61
CA TYR A 172 2.74 7.52 11.57
C TYR A 172 3.92 7.57 10.59
N TYR A 173 3.73 8.05 9.36
CA TYR A 173 4.82 8.15 8.37
C TYR A 173 5.87 9.21 8.73
N LYS A 174 5.45 10.32 9.36
CA LYS A 174 6.39 11.29 9.93
C LYS A 174 7.27 10.66 11.01
N GLN A 175 6.71 9.82 11.88
CA GLN A 175 7.48 9.12 12.90
C GLN A 175 8.46 8.13 12.28
N ILE A 176 8.05 7.36 11.26
CA ILE A 176 8.96 6.50 10.50
C ILE A 176 10.13 7.31 9.94
N SER A 177 9.84 8.43 9.27
CA SER A 177 10.86 9.25 8.61
C SER A 177 11.81 9.91 9.62
N ARG A 178 11.30 10.37 10.77
CA ARG A 178 12.09 11.02 11.84
C ARG A 178 12.99 10.06 12.59
N ASN A 179 12.50 8.84 12.82
CA ASN A 179 13.22 7.84 13.60
C ASN A 179 14.12 6.96 12.74
N TYR A 180 14.07 7.12 11.40
CA TYR A 180 14.88 6.33 10.49
C TYR A 180 16.36 6.66 10.63
N LEU A 181 17.14 5.61 10.79
CA LEU A 181 18.59 5.58 10.64
C LEU A 181 18.94 4.33 9.84
N ASP A 182 19.81 4.47 8.84
CA ASP A 182 20.25 3.31 8.08
C ASP A 182 21.19 2.43 8.93
N THR A 183 20.66 1.29 9.35
CA THR A 183 21.38 0.33 10.19
C THR A 183 22.28 -0.62 9.39
N LYS A 184 22.21 -0.60 8.06
CA LYS A 184 22.92 -1.52 7.19
C LYS A 184 24.36 -1.08 7.00
N ARG A 185 25.29 -1.75 7.69
CA ARG A 185 26.71 -1.40 7.64
C ARG A 185 27.41 -1.73 6.32
N LYS A 186 27.02 -2.84 5.68
CA LYS A 186 27.66 -3.37 4.47
C LYS A 186 26.63 -3.95 3.50
N PHE A 187 26.98 -3.92 2.23
CA PHE A 187 26.24 -4.60 1.17
C PHE A 187 26.66 -6.08 1.06
N ARG A 188 25.91 -6.89 0.30
CA ARG A 188 26.17 -8.33 0.09
C ARG A 188 27.50 -8.61 -0.62
N ASP A 189 28.07 -7.63 -1.31
CA ASP A 189 29.43 -7.72 -1.85
C ASP A 189 30.52 -7.29 -0.87
N ASN A 190 30.17 -7.12 0.42
CA ASN A 190 31.04 -6.77 1.52
C ASN A 190 31.61 -5.34 1.45
N SER A 191 31.18 -4.51 0.50
CA SER A 191 31.55 -3.09 0.50
C SER A 191 30.79 -2.32 1.59
N ASN A 192 31.40 -1.25 2.09
CA ASN A 192 30.77 -0.40 3.11
C ASN A 192 29.57 0.35 2.53
N ASN A 193 28.53 0.52 3.34
CA ASN A 193 27.41 1.40 3.03
C ASN A 193 27.81 2.85 3.35
N PRO A 194 27.85 3.77 2.36
CA PRO A 194 28.16 5.18 2.62
C PRO A 194 27.11 5.89 3.46
N TYR A 195 25.89 5.34 3.57
CA TYR A 195 24.79 5.90 4.35
C TYR A 195 24.62 5.25 5.72
N TYR A 196 25.54 4.40 6.17
CA TYR A 196 25.43 3.78 7.49
C TYR A 196 25.34 4.84 8.62
N ASN A 197 24.31 4.73 9.46
CA ASN A 197 23.88 5.69 10.49
C ASN A 197 23.47 7.07 9.97
N GLU A 198 23.21 7.24 8.67
CA GLU A 198 22.62 8.46 8.15
C GLU A 198 21.10 8.45 8.34
N PRO A 199 20.50 9.61 8.69
CA PRO A 199 19.05 9.76 8.74
C PRO A 199 18.46 9.86 7.33
N ALA A 200 17.13 9.75 7.24
CA ALA A 200 16.44 9.91 5.97
C ALA A 200 16.56 11.35 5.44
N PHE A 201 16.71 11.48 4.12
CA PHE A 201 16.80 12.78 3.49
C PHE A 201 16.36 12.78 2.04
N ILE A 202 16.02 13.98 1.58
CA ILE A 202 15.99 14.31 0.16
C ILE A 202 16.77 15.59 -0.11
N GLU A 203 17.60 15.56 -1.14
CA GLU A 203 18.41 16.69 -1.59
C GLU A 203 18.10 17.00 -3.05
N VAL A 204 17.87 18.29 -3.31
CA VAL A 204 17.62 18.82 -4.66
C VAL A 204 18.69 19.86 -4.96
N PHE A 205 19.11 19.92 -6.21
CA PHE A 205 20.08 20.92 -6.64
C PHE A 205 19.39 22.28 -6.79
N ASN A 206 19.91 23.30 -6.11
CA ASN A 206 19.43 24.67 -6.21
C ASN A 206 20.32 25.45 -7.21
N PRO A 207 19.80 25.85 -8.38
CA PRO A 207 20.58 26.58 -9.38
C PRO A 207 21.05 27.95 -8.92
N SER A 208 20.28 28.62 -8.05
CA SER A 208 20.61 29.97 -7.55
C SER A 208 21.81 29.95 -6.62
N THR A 209 22.01 28.87 -5.87
CA THR A 209 23.13 28.69 -4.93
C THR A 209 24.20 27.73 -5.47
N ASN A 210 23.98 27.13 -6.64
CA ASN A 210 24.86 26.17 -7.31
C ASN A 210 25.29 24.99 -6.42
N LYS A 211 24.41 24.53 -5.52
CA LYS A 211 24.68 23.45 -4.57
C LYS A 211 23.48 22.54 -4.37
N TYR A 212 23.73 21.35 -3.86
CA TYR A 212 22.68 20.49 -3.32
C TYR A 212 22.19 21.03 -1.98
N GLU A 213 20.88 21.09 -1.83
CA GLU A 213 20.22 21.53 -0.60
C GLU A 213 19.35 20.39 -0.09
N ARG A 214 19.58 20.02 1.17
CA ARG A 214 18.69 19.12 1.91
C ARG A 214 17.45 19.92 2.28
N ILE A 215 16.31 19.51 1.76
CA ILE A 215 15.05 20.23 1.97
C ILE A 215 14.27 19.68 3.18
N THR A 216 14.61 18.48 3.63
CA THR A 216 13.97 17.82 4.78
C THR A 216 14.68 18.13 6.09
N SER A 217 13.90 18.20 7.18
CA SER A 217 14.39 18.13 8.55
C SER A 217 14.02 16.78 9.15
N GLN A 218 15.01 15.93 9.45
CA GLN A 218 14.80 14.56 9.95
C GLN A 218 13.84 13.74 9.07
N GLY A 219 14.11 13.68 7.76
CA GLY A 219 13.25 12.98 6.81
C GLY A 219 11.86 13.59 6.55
N VAL A 220 11.52 14.74 7.15
CA VAL A 220 10.20 15.37 6.97
C VAL A 220 10.31 16.72 6.27
N PHE A 221 9.40 16.96 5.32
CA PHE A 221 9.15 18.25 4.69
C PHE A 221 7.71 18.70 4.97
N GLU A 222 7.56 19.92 5.50
CA GLU A 222 6.24 20.49 5.77
C GLU A 222 5.71 21.25 4.56
N GLY A 223 4.51 20.90 4.11
CA GLY A 223 3.85 21.50 2.93
C GLY A 223 4.05 20.67 1.65
N SER A 224 3.91 21.34 0.50
CA SER A 224 4.03 20.71 -0.83
C SER A 224 5.35 21.07 -1.49
N VAL A 225 5.91 20.15 -2.28
CA VAL A 225 7.25 20.31 -2.85
C VAL A 225 7.32 19.85 -4.30
N ALA A 226 8.11 20.57 -5.11
CA ALA A 226 8.50 20.13 -6.43
C ALA A 226 9.94 19.59 -6.42
N LEU A 227 10.09 18.33 -6.83
CA LEU A 227 11.33 17.59 -6.92
C LEU A 227 11.68 17.47 -8.39
N ILE A 228 12.65 18.26 -8.83
CA ILE A 228 13.07 18.32 -10.24
C ILE A 228 14.55 17.97 -10.33
N GLY A 229 14.85 16.86 -10.99
CA GLY A 229 16.22 16.40 -11.21
C GLY A 229 16.62 16.46 -12.68
N THR A 230 17.91 16.58 -12.95
CA THR A 230 18.48 16.46 -14.30
C THR A 230 19.54 15.37 -14.32
N THR A 231 19.94 14.89 -15.49
CA THR A 231 21.03 13.90 -15.59
C THR A 231 22.32 14.38 -14.93
N ALA A 232 22.65 15.67 -15.06
CA ALA A 232 23.84 16.25 -14.44
C ALA A 232 23.67 16.49 -12.93
N LYS A 233 22.44 16.74 -12.48
CA LYS A 233 22.07 17.08 -11.11
C LYS A 233 20.81 16.29 -10.70
N PRO A 234 20.95 14.97 -10.47
CA PRO A 234 19.80 14.14 -10.09
C PRO A 234 19.30 14.53 -8.70
N ILE A 235 18.02 14.32 -8.43
CA ILE A 235 17.47 14.33 -7.05
C ILE A 235 18.18 13.22 -6.27
N ARG A 236 18.61 13.48 -5.04
CA ARG A 236 19.22 12.46 -4.18
C ARG A 236 18.26 12.09 -3.07
N ILE A 237 17.99 10.81 -2.91
CA ILE A 237 17.06 10.29 -1.92
C ILE A 237 17.72 9.19 -1.08
N HIS A 238 17.43 9.20 0.21
CA HIS A 238 17.80 8.13 1.11
C HIS A 238 16.72 7.88 2.16
N GLY A 239 16.28 6.63 2.28
CA GLY A 239 15.33 6.18 3.29
C GLY A 239 13.89 6.69 3.09
N PRO A 240 13.03 6.53 4.11
CA PRO A 240 11.66 7.01 4.12
C PRO A 240 11.61 8.52 4.38
N VAL A 241 10.97 9.27 3.48
CA VAL A 241 10.77 10.71 3.58
C VAL A 241 9.29 11.03 3.49
N THR A 242 8.79 11.84 4.41
CA THR A 242 7.39 12.28 4.42
C THR A 242 7.27 13.75 4.05
N VAL A 243 6.40 14.03 3.09
CA VAL A 243 5.97 15.38 2.67
C VAL A 243 4.52 15.54 3.09
N THR A 244 4.19 16.53 3.92
CA THR A 244 2.83 16.63 4.49
C THR A 244 1.75 17.10 3.51
N GLY A 245 2.14 17.68 2.37
CA GLY A 245 1.26 18.05 1.27
C GLY A 245 1.45 17.19 0.01
N ASP A 246 1.49 17.86 -1.13
CA ASP A 246 1.72 17.23 -2.43
C ASP A 246 3.21 17.06 -2.74
N ILE A 247 3.54 15.96 -3.40
CA ILE A 247 4.84 15.77 -4.05
C ILE A 247 4.65 15.92 -5.54
N VAL A 248 5.36 16.85 -6.17
CA VAL A 248 5.41 16.99 -7.62
C VAL A 248 6.79 16.55 -8.09
N ILE A 249 6.89 15.58 -8.98
CA ILE A 249 8.18 14.97 -9.32
C ILE A 249 8.38 14.81 -10.82
N LYS A 250 9.61 15.11 -11.28
CA LYS A 250 10.11 14.73 -12.60
C LYS A 250 11.64 14.68 -12.64
N GLY A 251 12.15 14.09 -13.71
CA GLY A 251 13.54 14.07 -14.08
C GLY A 251 14.29 12.86 -13.55
N VAL A 252 15.60 13.05 -13.32
CA VAL A 252 16.51 11.98 -12.90
C VAL A 252 16.72 12.01 -11.39
N PHE A 253 16.77 10.84 -10.76
CA PHE A 253 17.09 10.72 -9.33
C PHE A 253 18.08 9.57 -9.09
N THR A 254 18.70 9.58 -7.92
CA THR A 254 19.64 8.55 -7.48
C THR A 254 19.51 8.29 -5.98
N GLY A 255 19.87 7.08 -5.57
CA GLY A 255 19.69 6.58 -4.21
C GLY A 255 18.44 5.70 -4.09
N GLN A 256 18.08 5.41 -2.84
CA GLN A 256 17.01 4.48 -2.50
C GLN A 256 16.12 5.13 -1.44
N GLY A 257 14.82 5.19 -1.69
CA GLY A 257 13.91 5.66 -0.67
C GLY A 257 12.43 5.59 -1.02
N THR A 258 11.64 5.81 0.02
CA THR A 258 10.18 5.81 -0.02
C THR A 258 9.70 7.24 0.24
N LEU A 259 8.91 7.81 -0.66
CA LEU A 259 8.32 9.13 -0.48
C LEU A 259 6.84 9.01 -0.15
N TYR A 260 6.44 9.50 1.02
CA TYR A 260 5.04 9.60 1.43
C TYR A 260 4.52 11.01 1.20
N ALA A 261 3.46 11.15 0.42
CA ALA A 261 2.72 12.39 0.27
C ALA A 261 1.49 12.37 1.17
N GLY A 262 1.33 13.39 2.02
CA GLY A 262 0.14 13.58 2.86
C GLY A 262 -1.12 13.93 2.06
N ARG A 263 -0.95 14.29 0.78
CA ARG A 263 -2.03 14.41 -0.20
C ARG A 263 -1.67 13.67 -1.49
N ASN A 264 -1.30 14.33 -2.57
CA ASN A 264 -1.12 13.67 -3.87
C ASN A 264 0.35 13.56 -4.27
N VAL A 265 0.66 12.57 -5.10
CA VAL A 265 1.89 12.56 -5.90
C VAL A 265 1.53 12.93 -7.33
N HIS A 266 2.19 13.94 -7.89
CA HIS A 266 2.05 14.37 -9.28
C HIS A 266 3.31 14.03 -10.06
N ILE A 267 3.21 13.10 -11.01
CA ILE A 267 4.28 12.76 -11.95
C ILE A 267 4.08 13.64 -13.18
N VAL A 268 4.82 14.74 -13.25
CA VAL A 268 4.64 15.78 -14.29
C VAL A 268 5.64 15.65 -15.44
N GLY A 269 6.42 14.59 -15.48
CA GLY A 269 7.36 14.29 -16.57
C GLY A 269 7.99 12.92 -16.36
N ASN A 270 8.98 12.57 -17.18
CA ASN A 270 9.71 11.31 -17.03
C ASN A 270 10.36 11.22 -15.65
N VAL A 271 10.24 10.08 -14.97
CA VAL A 271 10.92 9.76 -13.70
C VAL A 271 11.91 8.65 -13.97
N GLN A 272 13.20 8.93 -13.79
CA GLN A 272 14.29 8.07 -14.25
C GLN A 272 15.35 7.84 -13.18
N TYR A 273 15.71 6.57 -12.94
CA TYR A 273 16.93 6.18 -12.23
C TYR A 273 18.18 6.68 -12.96
N ALA A 274 19.13 7.26 -12.23
CA ALA A 274 20.48 7.55 -12.73
C ALA A 274 21.29 6.24 -12.89
N GLN A 275 21.08 5.30 -11.99
CA GLN A 275 21.69 3.97 -11.91
C GLN A 275 20.62 2.91 -11.66
N GLY A 276 19.80 2.65 -12.68
CA GLY A 276 18.70 1.67 -12.60
C GLY A 276 19.15 0.22 -12.45
N PRO A 277 18.27 -0.67 -11.95
CA PRO A 277 18.53 -2.09 -11.87
C PRO A 277 18.55 -2.74 -13.27
N ASN A 278 19.23 -3.88 -13.37
CA ASN A 278 19.16 -4.76 -14.54
C ASN A 278 18.80 -6.18 -14.09
N PHE A 279 17.64 -6.67 -14.52
CA PHE A 279 17.14 -8.00 -14.17
C PHE A 279 17.45 -9.06 -15.24
N SER A 280 18.28 -8.73 -16.22
CA SER A 280 18.70 -9.68 -17.26
C SER A 280 19.68 -10.71 -16.70
N GLY A 281 19.51 -11.98 -17.07
CA GLY A 281 20.41 -13.07 -16.70
C GLY A 281 19.65 -14.29 -16.21
N ASN A 282 20.39 -15.36 -15.89
CA ASN A 282 19.82 -16.66 -15.50
C ASN A 282 20.08 -17.03 -14.03
N ASP A 283 20.89 -16.23 -13.32
CA ASP A 283 21.24 -16.43 -11.92
C ASP A 283 20.62 -15.32 -11.07
N LEU A 284 19.57 -15.69 -10.33
CA LEU A 284 18.81 -14.75 -9.52
C LEU A 284 19.66 -14.15 -8.39
N GLU A 285 20.53 -14.93 -7.75
CA GLU A 285 21.33 -14.46 -6.62
C GLU A 285 22.36 -13.41 -7.07
N LEU A 286 23.00 -13.65 -8.22
CA LEU A 286 23.92 -12.68 -8.82
C LEU A 286 23.21 -11.41 -9.29
N ILE A 287 22.05 -11.54 -9.92
CA ILE A 287 21.20 -10.40 -10.33
C ILE A 287 20.85 -9.56 -9.10
N ASP A 288 20.43 -10.21 -8.03
CA ASP A 288 19.98 -9.55 -6.81
C ASP A 288 21.13 -8.81 -6.11
N LYS A 289 22.29 -9.45 -6.02
CA LYS A 289 23.51 -8.83 -5.50
C LYS A 289 23.94 -7.62 -6.33
N ALA A 290 23.84 -7.70 -7.66
CA ALA A 290 24.18 -6.59 -8.55
C ALA A 290 23.21 -5.40 -8.44
N ASN A 291 21.94 -5.69 -8.13
CA ASN A 291 20.87 -4.69 -8.04
C ASN A 291 20.68 -4.10 -6.64
N GLU A 292 21.36 -4.64 -5.63
CA GLU A 292 21.27 -4.20 -4.23
C GLU A 292 21.56 -2.71 -4.03
N LYS A 293 22.51 -2.15 -4.80
CA LYS A 293 22.95 -0.76 -4.71
C LYS A 293 22.30 0.16 -5.74
N LYS A 294 21.48 -0.40 -6.64
CA LYS A 294 20.86 0.33 -7.73
C LYS A 294 19.73 1.18 -7.22
N ASP A 295 19.45 2.27 -7.93
CA ASP A 295 18.45 3.23 -7.50
C ASP A 295 17.08 2.56 -7.35
N LEU A 296 16.30 3.05 -6.39
CA LEU A 296 14.93 2.61 -6.13
C LEU A 296 14.12 3.79 -5.60
N LEU A 297 12.88 3.90 -6.06
CA LEU A 297 11.96 4.92 -5.59
C LEU A 297 10.59 4.31 -5.41
N ALA A 298 10.04 4.49 -4.23
CA ALA A 298 8.62 4.29 -3.98
C ALA A 298 7.93 5.64 -3.80
N LEU A 299 6.79 5.83 -4.45
CA LEU A 299 5.95 7.01 -4.39
C LEU A 299 4.59 6.62 -3.84
N CYS A 300 4.25 7.17 -2.70
CA CYS A 300 3.19 6.66 -1.84
C CYS A 300 2.26 7.82 -1.50
N ALA A 301 1.04 7.83 -2.01
CA ALA A 301 0.13 8.96 -1.87
C ALA A 301 -1.05 8.59 -0.95
N ARG A 302 -1.22 9.33 0.15
CA ARG A 302 -2.45 9.29 0.96
C ARG A 302 -3.68 9.58 0.11
N GLY A 303 -3.59 10.59 -0.75
CA GLY A 303 -4.55 10.93 -1.77
C GLY A 303 -4.36 10.04 -2.99
N SER A 304 -3.95 10.61 -4.12
CA SER A 304 -3.88 9.92 -5.42
C SER A 304 -2.54 10.15 -6.12
N ILE A 305 -2.24 9.28 -7.06
CA ILE A 305 -1.09 9.43 -7.96
C ILE A 305 -1.61 9.93 -9.30
N ILE A 306 -1.25 11.15 -9.65
CA ILE A 306 -1.73 11.84 -10.84
C ILE A 306 -0.57 12.01 -11.83
N MET A 307 -0.77 11.54 -13.06
CA MET A 307 0.25 11.58 -14.11
C MET A 307 -0.10 12.61 -15.19
N GLY A 308 0.91 13.32 -15.66
CA GLY A 308 0.80 14.32 -16.70
C GLY A 308 0.41 15.71 -16.17
N ASN A 309 0.10 16.61 -17.10
CA ASN A 309 -0.16 18.01 -16.80
C ASN A 309 -1.61 18.21 -16.31
N THR A 310 -1.80 18.46 -15.03
CA THR A 310 -3.12 18.66 -14.41
C THR A 310 -3.81 19.96 -14.86
N LYS A 311 -3.08 20.93 -15.43
CA LYS A 311 -3.69 22.13 -16.02
C LYS A 311 -4.39 21.84 -17.35
N THR A 312 -3.78 20.98 -18.18
CA THR A 312 -4.24 20.71 -19.55
C THR A 312 -4.82 19.31 -19.71
N MET A 313 -5.11 18.62 -18.62
CA MET A 313 -5.66 17.27 -18.62
C MET A 313 -6.99 17.22 -19.37
N SER A 314 -7.12 16.26 -20.29
CA SER A 314 -8.28 16.18 -21.17
C SER A 314 -9.55 15.79 -20.41
N SER A 315 -10.70 16.22 -20.94
CA SER A 315 -12.01 15.82 -20.41
C SER A 315 -12.21 14.30 -20.44
N THR A 316 -11.64 13.62 -21.44
CA THR A 316 -11.69 12.16 -21.57
C THR A 316 -10.95 11.50 -20.42
N THR A 317 -9.70 11.90 -20.14
CA THR A 317 -8.95 11.37 -18.99
C THR A 317 -9.68 11.64 -17.69
N LEU A 318 -10.18 12.85 -17.48
CA LEU A 318 -10.95 13.18 -16.29
C LEU A 318 -12.22 12.33 -16.14
N SER A 319 -12.87 11.93 -17.23
CA SER A 319 -14.05 11.06 -17.16
C SER A 319 -13.74 9.68 -16.56
N TYR A 320 -12.56 9.13 -16.87
CA TYR A 320 -12.07 7.88 -16.27
C TYR A 320 -11.62 8.07 -14.82
N MET A 321 -11.35 9.30 -14.38
CA MET A 321 -10.95 9.60 -13.00
C MET A 321 -12.14 10.01 -12.11
N THR A 322 -13.38 9.83 -12.60
CA THR A 322 -14.61 10.21 -11.89
C THR A 322 -15.66 9.09 -11.95
N PRO A 323 -16.68 9.11 -11.07
CA PRO A 323 -17.81 8.21 -11.19
C PRO A 323 -18.52 8.41 -12.54
N PRO A 324 -19.05 7.35 -13.17
CA PRO A 324 -19.19 6.00 -12.65
C PRO A 324 -17.97 5.09 -12.89
N PHE A 325 -16.85 5.59 -13.42
CA PHE A 325 -15.68 4.73 -13.69
C PHE A 325 -15.03 4.27 -12.39
N THR A 326 -14.76 5.21 -11.49
CA THR A 326 -14.33 4.92 -10.12
C THR A 326 -15.49 4.37 -9.28
N LYS A 327 -15.18 3.50 -8.33
CA LYS A 327 -16.19 2.80 -7.52
C LYS A 327 -15.97 3.04 -6.03
N GLY A 328 -17.08 3.20 -5.32
CA GLY A 328 -17.05 3.21 -3.86
C GLY A 328 -16.83 1.80 -3.34
N ARG A 329 -16.37 1.70 -2.10
CA ARG A 329 -16.01 0.44 -1.46
C ARG A 329 -16.35 0.48 0.02
N TYR A 330 -16.19 -0.66 0.68
CA TYR A 330 -16.20 -0.71 2.13
C TYR A 330 -14.76 -0.86 2.63
N ASP A 331 -14.41 -0.22 3.74
CA ASP A 331 -13.15 -0.48 4.43
C ASP A 331 -13.22 -1.79 5.25
N ASP A 332 -12.11 -2.15 5.92
CA ASP A 332 -12.03 -3.35 6.75
C ASP A 332 -12.96 -3.30 7.99
N PHE A 333 -13.45 -2.11 8.32
CA PHE A 333 -14.46 -1.87 9.36
C PHE A 333 -15.87 -1.82 8.77
N GLY A 334 -16.07 -2.14 7.49
CA GLY A 334 -17.37 -2.11 6.83
C GLY A 334 -17.98 -0.72 6.67
N ASN A 335 -17.19 0.35 6.82
CA ASN A 335 -17.63 1.71 6.53
C ASN A 335 -17.60 1.97 5.03
N TRP A 336 -18.64 2.61 4.50
CA TRP A 336 -18.69 2.97 3.09
C TRP A 336 -17.75 4.13 2.78
N ILE A 337 -16.79 3.90 1.90
CA ILE A 337 -15.93 4.89 1.27
C ILE A 337 -16.53 5.25 -0.10
N PRO A 338 -16.89 6.52 -0.34
CA PRO A 338 -17.44 6.94 -1.63
C PRO A 338 -16.42 6.78 -2.76
N PRO A 339 -16.87 6.61 -4.02
CA PRO A 339 -15.98 6.53 -5.17
C PRO A 339 -15.12 7.80 -5.27
N TYR A 340 -13.85 7.63 -5.65
CA TYR A 340 -12.99 8.77 -5.91
C TYR A 340 -13.56 9.65 -7.03
N ASN A 341 -13.62 10.96 -6.83
CA ASN A 341 -14.05 11.90 -7.85
C ASN A 341 -12.98 12.98 -8.05
N ALA A 342 -12.23 12.90 -9.15
CA ALA A 342 -11.19 13.88 -9.48
C ALA A 342 -11.69 15.34 -9.38
N LYS A 343 -12.92 15.61 -9.85
CA LYS A 343 -13.47 16.98 -9.94
C LYS A 343 -14.04 17.50 -8.63
N GLU A 344 -14.11 16.68 -7.60
CA GLU A 344 -14.51 17.11 -6.26
C GLU A 344 -13.47 18.07 -5.68
N ILE A 345 -13.92 19.07 -4.95
CA ILE A 345 -13.07 20.02 -4.23
C ILE A 345 -12.78 19.42 -2.85
N ASP A 346 -11.50 19.39 -2.47
CA ASP A 346 -11.09 18.88 -1.17
C ASP A 346 -11.00 19.97 -0.09
N GLU A 347 -10.50 19.58 1.10
CA GLU A 347 -10.31 20.45 2.26
C GLU A 347 -9.38 21.65 2.00
N TYR A 348 -8.57 21.63 0.95
CA TYR A 348 -7.69 22.72 0.56
C TYR A 348 -8.32 23.65 -0.48
N GLY A 349 -9.59 23.44 -0.84
CA GLY A 349 -10.29 24.28 -1.82
C GLY A 349 -9.85 24.05 -3.26
N VAL A 350 -9.12 22.96 -3.54
CA VAL A 350 -8.67 22.58 -4.89
C VAL A 350 -9.33 21.29 -5.33
N MET A 351 -9.47 21.10 -6.65
CA MET A 351 -9.94 19.83 -7.17
C MET A 351 -8.97 18.70 -6.79
N ARG A 352 -9.48 17.53 -6.42
CA ARG A 352 -8.71 16.40 -5.88
C ARG A 352 -7.58 15.90 -6.79
N TYR A 353 -7.69 16.07 -8.11
CA TYR A 353 -6.61 15.72 -9.05
C TYR A 353 -5.56 16.82 -9.24
N LYS A 354 -5.84 18.05 -8.81
CA LYS A 354 -4.93 19.18 -8.98
C LYS A 354 -3.89 19.25 -7.89
N SER A 355 -2.76 19.88 -8.21
CA SER A 355 -1.73 20.12 -7.22
C SER A 355 -2.05 21.32 -6.32
N LEU A 356 -1.57 21.28 -5.08
CA LEU A 356 -1.45 22.45 -4.22
C LEU A 356 -0.39 23.43 -4.72
N LEU A 357 0.57 22.97 -5.53
CA LEU A 357 1.43 23.87 -6.31
C LEU A 357 0.61 24.44 -7.46
N GLY A 358 0.61 25.77 -7.62
CA GLY A 358 -0.32 26.45 -8.52
C GLY A 358 -0.29 25.96 -9.97
N ASP A 359 -1.46 25.97 -10.62
CA ASP A 359 -1.68 25.53 -12.01
C ASP A 359 -0.62 26.03 -13.01
N ASN A 360 -0.27 27.32 -12.95
CA ASN A 360 0.69 27.93 -13.88
C ASN A 360 2.09 27.36 -13.69
N TYR A 361 2.46 27.05 -12.44
CA TYR A 361 3.74 26.43 -12.12
C TYR A 361 3.78 24.98 -12.56
N ILE A 362 2.73 24.19 -12.28
CA ILE A 362 2.63 22.81 -12.80
C ILE A 362 2.75 22.80 -14.33
N ASN A 363 2.03 23.70 -15.00
CA ASN A 363 2.06 23.79 -16.45
C ASN A 363 3.45 24.14 -16.99
N SER A 364 4.21 25.02 -16.31
CA SER A 364 5.54 25.43 -16.79
C SER A 364 6.60 24.34 -16.63
N ILE A 365 6.42 23.40 -15.72
CA ILE A 365 7.35 22.29 -15.49
C ILE A 365 6.91 20.98 -16.12
N SER A 366 5.67 20.87 -16.61
CA SER A 366 5.15 19.61 -17.14
C SER A 366 5.78 19.23 -18.49
N GLU A 367 6.06 17.95 -18.64
CA GLU A 367 6.60 17.31 -19.83
C GLU A 367 5.80 16.04 -20.15
N ASN A 368 6.08 15.39 -21.28
CA ASN A 368 5.52 14.08 -21.55
C ASN A 368 6.01 13.05 -20.53
N VAL A 369 5.10 12.23 -20.02
CA VAL A 369 5.40 11.11 -19.13
C VAL A 369 5.50 9.84 -19.98
N ASN A 370 6.70 9.52 -20.45
CA ASN A 370 7.01 8.33 -21.24
C ASN A 370 7.78 7.27 -20.44
N VAL A 371 8.47 7.67 -19.37
CA VAL A 371 9.24 6.76 -18.52
C VAL A 371 8.85 6.96 -17.06
N ILE A 372 8.48 5.87 -16.40
CA ILE A 372 8.20 5.84 -14.96
C ILE A 372 9.04 4.75 -14.32
N ASN A 373 10.10 5.16 -13.65
CA ASN A 373 10.97 4.29 -12.87
C ASN A 373 10.63 4.47 -11.38
N ALA A 374 9.58 3.80 -10.90
CA ALA A 374 9.11 3.93 -9.53
C ALA A 374 8.15 2.79 -9.15
N ILE A 375 8.02 2.54 -7.86
CA ILE A 375 6.94 1.77 -7.28
C ILE A 375 5.88 2.76 -6.83
N LEU A 376 4.67 2.62 -7.32
CA LEU A 376 3.58 3.57 -7.08
C LEU A 376 2.55 2.91 -6.17
N TYR A 377 2.16 3.61 -5.10
CA TYR A 377 1.19 3.11 -4.14
C TYR A 377 0.18 4.18 -3.72
N THR A 378 -1.11 3.83 -3.74
CA THR A 378 -2.18 4.66 -3.18
C THR A 378 -3.44 3.83 -2.89
N ASN A 379 -4.19 4.17 -1.84
CA ASN A 379 -5.49 3.54 -1.56
C ASN A 379 -6.64 4.08 -2.43
N PHE A 380 -6.37 5.07 -3.29
CA PHE A 380 -7.35 5.72 -4.16
C PHE A 380 -6.98 5.49 -5.63
N LEU A 381 -6.84 6.57 -6.39
CA LEU A 381 -6.67 6.54 -7.84
C LEU A 381 -5.20 6.71 -8.24
N GLY A 382 -4.77 5.84 -9.15
CA GLY A 382 -3.55 6.01 -9.93
C GLY A 382 -3.92 6.23 -11.39
N GLY A 383 -3.70 7.43 -11.93
CA GLY A 383 -4.20 7.73 -13.26
C GLY A 383 -3.73 9.07 -13.82
N GLY A 384 -4.18 9.39 -15.02
CA GLY A 384 -3.77 10.58 -15.75
C GLY A 384 -3.30 10.28 -17.16
N GLU A 385 -2.50 11.18 -17.73
CA GLU A 385 -2.06 11.11 -19.11
C GLU A 385 -0.58 10.74 -19.22
N ILE A 386 -0.33 9.69 -19.99
CA ILE A 386 1.02 9.15 -20.24
C ILE A 386 1.23 8.90 -21.73
N GLY A 387 2.48 8.75 -22.17
CA GLY A 387 2.80 8.38 -23.54
C GLY A 387 2.60 9.50 -24.55
N GLY A 388 2.86 10.76 -24.17
CA GLY A 388 2.85 11.88 -25.12
C GLY A 388 3.96 11.76 -26.18
N GLY A 389 3.79 12.42 -27.33
CA GLY A 389 4.86 12.57 -28.33
C GLY A 389 5.24 11.32 -29.13
N SER A 390 4.36 10.31 -29.22
CA SER A 390 4.55 9.10 -30.05
C SER A 390 5.75 8.21 -29.67
N GLN A 391 6.18 8.24 -28.40
CA GLN A 391 7.33 7.47 -27.90
C GLN A 391 6.93 6.18 -27.15
N GLY A 392 5.64 5.92 -26.99
CA GLY A 392 5.16 4.86 -26.09
C GLY A 392 5.39 5.19 -24.61
N VAL A 393 5.24 4.18 -23.76
CA VAL A 393 5.49 4.28 -22.31
C VAL A 393 6.32 3.09 -21.84
N THR A 394 7.33 3.35 -21.02
CA THR A 394 8.04 2.32 -20.25
C THR A 394 7.86 2.59 -18.77
N PHE A 395 7.25 1.64 -18.09
CA PHE A 395 7.11 1.65 -16.64
C PHE A 395 8.01 0.54 -16.08
N ASN A 396 9.04 0.91 -15.32
CA ASN A 396 9.87 -0.03 -14.57
C ASN A 396 9.51 0.07 -13.08
N GLY A 397 8.79 -0.93 -12.57
CA GLY A 397 8.28 -0.95 -11.21
C GLY A 397 6.92 -1.64 -11.10
N SER A 398 6.07 -1.13 -10.21
CA SER A 398 4.69 -1.60 -10.03
C SER A 398 3.79 -0.39 -9.76
N ILE A 399 2.52 -0.47 -10.17
CA ILE A 399 1.46 0.40 -9.67
C ILE A 399 0.51 -0.43 -8.83
N ILE A 400 0.19 0.06 -7.65
CA ILE A 400 -0.67 -0.59 -6.67
C ILE A 400 -1.67 0.46 -6.22
N CYS A 401 -2.83 0.48 -6.86
CA CYS A 401 -3.90 1.38 -6.51
C CYS A 401 -5.27 0.72 -6.59
N ARG A 402 -6.29 1.42 -6.07
CA ARG A 402 -7.66 0.92 -6.08
C ARG A 402 -8.28 1.09 -7.46
N ASP A 403 -8.22 2.29 -7.99
CA ASP A 403 -8.73 2.65 -9.31
C ASP A 403 -7.57 3.04 -10.23
N GLU A 404 -7.38 2.28 -11.32
CA GLU A 404 -6.39 2.58 -12.36
C GLU A 404 -7.07 3.31 -13.53
N ALA A 405 -6.69 4.56 -13.78
CA ALA A 405 -7.29 5.41 -14.81
C ALA A 405 -6.22 6.08 -15.69
N MET A 406 -5.31 5.28 -16.25
CA MET A 406 -4.24 5.76 -17.13
C MET A 406 -4.70 5.83 -18.59
N VAL A 407 -4.55 6.99 -19.21
CA VAL A 407 -4.78 7.20 -20.65
C VAL A 407 -3.43 7.28 -21.35
N THR A 408 -3.12 6.24 -22.15
CA THR A 408 -1.92 6.16 -22.98
C THR A 408 -2.14 6.85 -24.32
N ARG A 409 -1.43 7.94 -24.58
CA ARG A 409 -1.52 8.71 -25.83
C ARG A 409 -0.70 8.09 -26.99
N SER A 410 0.21 7.18 -26.68
CA SER A 410 0.94 6.39 -27.69
C SER A 410 1.30 5.01 -27.16
N LEU A 411 1.41 4.06 -28.09
CA LEU A 411 1.79 2.66 -27.88
C LEU A 411 3.18 2.42 -28.49
N PRO A 412 3.91 1.38 -28.06
CA PRO A 412 3.57 0.38 -27.03
C PRO A 412 3.69 0.90 -25.59
N MET A 413 3.06 0.18 -24.65
CA MET A 413 3.29 0.34 -23.22
C MET A 413 4.00 -0.91 -22.69
N TYR A 414 5.17 -0.71 -22.08
CA TYR A 414 5.94 -1.75 -21.40
C TYR A 414 5.78 -1.60 -19.89
N LEU A 415 5.41 -2.71 -19.23
CA LEU A 415 5.34 -2.81 -17.77
C LEU A 415 6.38 -3.85 -17.31
N ASN A 416 7.52 -3.38 -16.85
CA ASN A 416 8.61 -4.21 -16.36
C ASN A 416 8.57 -4.28 -14.84
N TYR A 417 8.37 -5.48 -14.31
CA TYR A 417 8.28 -5.70 -12.88
C TYR A 417 9.65 -5.59 -12.19
N ASP A 418 9.74 -4.76 -11.15
CA ASP A 418 10.92 -4.69 -10.28
C ASP A 418 10.81 -5.76 -9.17
N THR A 419 11.68 -6.76 -9.20
CA THR A 419 11.66 -7.87 -8.24
C THR A 419 12.01 -7.45 -6.81
N ARG A 420 12.62 -6.26 -6.63
CA ARG A 420 12.98 -5.71 -5.32
C ARG A 420 11.77 -5.21 -4.53
N VAL A 421 10.59 -5.09 -5.16
CA VAL A 421 9.30 -4.85 -4.48
C VAL A 421 8.97 -5.99 -3.51
N LYS A 422 9.44 -7.22 -3.77
CA LYS A 422 9.12 -8.39 -2.95
C LYS A 422 9.80 -8.33 -1.59
N TRP A 423 9.06 -8.63 -0.52
CA TRP A 423 9.64 -9.00 0.76
C TRP A 423 10.50 -10.26 0.57
N ARG A 424 11.80 -10.13 0.79
CA ARG A 424 12.73 -11.26 0.79
C ARG A 424 12.69 -11.87 2.19
N ILE A 425 11.83 -12.88 2.36
CA ILE A 425 11.56 -13.62 3.61
C ILE A 425 12.82 -14.04 4.38
N GLN A 426 13.98 -14.07 3.75
CA GLN A 426 15.18 -14.69 4.28
C GLN A 426 16.31 -13.72 4.69
N GLU A 427 16.30 -12.42 4.32
CA GLU A 427 17.58 -11.65 4.33
C GLU A 427 17.54 -10.14 4.67
N GLY A 428 16.52 -9.62 5.35
CA GLY A 428 16.57 -8.27 5.96
C GLY A 428 15.47 -7.30 5.51
N GLU A 429 15.59 -6.06 6.02
CA GLU A 429 14.63 -4.96 5.88
C GLU A 429 14.18 -4.74 4.42
N PRO A 430 12.89 -4.44 4.19
CA PRO A 430 12.38 -4.18 2.85
C PRO A 430 13.00 -2.89 2.29
N LEU A 431 13.36 -2.89 1.00
CA LEU A 431 13.86 -1.66 0.34
C LEU A 431 12.76 -0.62 0.10
N VAL A 432 11.49 -1.01 0.32
CA VAL A 432 10.31 -0.17 0.23
C VAL A 432 9.61 -0.24 1.57
N ASP A 433 9.49 0.90 2.24
CA ASP A 433 8.96 1.01 3.60
C ASP A 433 7.41 0.99 3.62
N ILE A 434 6.80 0.16 2.77
CA ILE A 434 5.36 -0.09 2.76
C ILE A 434 5.12 -1.57 2.85
N ASN A 435 4.30 -1.96 3.83
CA ASN A 435 3.91 -3.34 4.05
C ASN A 435 2.86 -3.80 3.02
N LEU A 436 3.28 -3.93 1.76
CA LEU A 436 2.41 -4.32 0.67
C LEU A 436 1.73 -5.67 0.97
N PRO A 437 0.44 -5.84 0.61
CA PRO A 437 -0.27 -7.08 0.85
C PRO A 437 0.45 -8.23 0.13
N PHE A 438 0.77 -9.28 0.88
CA PHE A 438 1.50 -10.44 0.38
C PHE A 438 0.55 -11.59 0.09
N SER A 439 0.81 -12.25 -1.04
CA SER A 439 0.22 -13.54 -1.34
C SER A 439 1.04 -14.65 -0.63
N PRO A 440 0.41 -15.73 -0.13
CA PRO A 440 1.15 -16.89 0.38
C PRO A 440 2.16 -17.41 -0.66
N MET A 441 3.34 -17.87 -0.22
CA MET A 441 4.37 -18.36 -1.14
C MET A 441 3.84 -19.53 -2.01
N ALA A 442 3.89 -19.35 -3.33
CA ALA A 442 3.67 -20.43 -4.29
C ALA A 442 4.99 -21.16 -4.57
N ARG A 443 5.03 -22.48 -4.46
CA ARG A 443 6.11 -23.32 -5.02
C ARG A 443 5.54 -24.22 -6.11
N THR A 444 6.17 -24.25 -7.27
CA THR A 444 5.84 -25.19 -8.33
C THR A 444 6.24 -26.59 -7.88
N ARG A 445 5.26 -27.45 -7.57
CA ARG A 445 5.51 -28.81 -7.08
C ARG A 445 5.68 -29.83 -8.21
N ALA A 446 4.90 -29.68 -9.28
CA ALA A 446 5.02 -30.46 -10.51
C ALA A 446 4.33 -29.74 -11.66
N TRP A 447 4.86 -29.86 -12.87
CA TRP A 447 4.16 -29.47 -14.09
C TRP A 447 3.21 -30.59 -14.52
N ARG A 448 1.93 -30.27 -14.69
CA ARG A 448 0.96 -31.14 -15.38
C ARG A 448 0.27 -30.29 -16.44
N GLU A 449 0.50 -30.63 -17.72
CA GLU A 449 -0.42 -30.23 -18.77
C GLU A 449 -1.71 -31.03 -18.55
N ILE A 450 -2.84 -30.32 -18.46
CA ILE A 450 -4.19 -30.92 -18.46
C ILE A 450 -4.75 -30.76 -19.86
#